data_AF-A0A2U0SZR3-F1
#
_entry.id   AF-A0A2U0SZR3-F1
#
_cell.length_a   1.000
_cell.length_b   1.000
_cell.length_c   1.000
_cell.angle_alpha   90.00
_cell.angle_beta   90.00
_cell.angle_gamma   90.00
#
_symmetry.space_group_name_H-M   'P 1'
#
loop_
_entity.id
_entity.type
_entity.pdbx_description
1 polymer ?
#
loop_
_entity_poly.entity_id
_entity_poly.type
_entity_poly.pdbx_seq_one_letter_code
_entity_poly.pdbx_strand_id
1 'polypeptide(L)'
;MFFKNLQIYRLPAAWAMTAALLEQALAPHQFTPATSMDLVRQGWAAPRGAGAPLVHAVSGQFLLQLKTEKKLLPSTVINQVAAARALEMEEAQGFAPGKKAMKELKERVTDELLPRAFAILSTTAVWIDSVNGWLVVDAASPAKADEVIKLLLKSVDKLPLESLRVQRSPVGAMTEWLQTGDDPAGFTVDQDAIMRATGESKAQVAYKRHTLEADDIRRHIAAGKQCTRLAMTWSDKISFVLDESLAIKSVKPLEIIKESTTRNDDERFDSDFALMAGELAKMLADLVEALGGEADVETQASGPAAAGQQKTERAVNLTADLYKLRNRYRDVLNELYESTVQPAVARVREQMEQTAEGAIKSALTLAKELPGGSQSADLFLVAAAEIMEPSPRAAAGDAPVRQQRPALQLNGEAAAVPPGDGSATDPLYDQAVEVVRTHQRASISLVQRHLRIGYNRVARLLETMEGACVVSAQASNGAREVLAESDVK
;
A
#
# COMPACT_ATOMS: atom_id res chain seq x y z
N MET A 1 9.02 -14.80 14.57
CA MET A 1 9.09 -13.91 13.36
C MET A 1 7.68 -13.41 13.06
N PHE A 2 7.48 -12.14 12.70
CA PHE A 2 6.15 -11.59 12.37
C PHE A 2 6.18 -10.82 11.05
N PHE A 3 5.17 -11.02 10.19
CA PHE A 3 5.09 -10.33 8.88
C PHE A 3 4.87 -8.83 9.09
N LYS A 4 5.44 -8.00 8.21
CA LYS A 4 5.36 -6.53 8.33
C LYS A 4 4.35 -5.93 7.38
N ASN A 5 4.10 -6.56 6.24
CA ASN A 5 3.15 -6.10 5.23
C ASN A 5 2.50 -7.32 4.58
N LEU A 6 1.22 -7.28 4.24
CA LEU A 6 0.49 -8.43 3.71
C LEU A 6 -0.08 -8.04 2.34
N GLN A 7 0.41 -8.71 1.30
CA GLN A 7 -0.30 -8.81 0.02
C GLN A 7 -1.09 -10.12 0.05
N ILE A 8 -2.42 -10.02 -0.07
CA ILE A 8 -3.34 -11.11 0.26
C ILE A 8 -3.94 -11.69 -1.01
N TYR A 9 -3.95 -13.02 -1.08
CA TYR A 9 -4.51 -13.82 -2.16
C TYR A 9 -5.32 -14.96 -1.57
N ARG A 10 -6.19 -15.55 -2.40
CA ARG A 10 -7.03 -16.69 -2.06
C ARG A 10 -6.58 -17.96 -2.76
N LEU A 11 -6.75 -19.06 -2.05
CA LEU A 11 -6.67 -20.43 -2.54
C LEU A 11 -8.01 -21.12 -2.19
N PRO A 12 -8.39 -22.21 -2.89
CA PRO A 12 -9.52 -23.03 -2.49
C PRO A 12 -9.36 -23.48 -1.03
N ALA A 13 -10.44 -23.41 -0.25
CA ALA A 13 -10.45 -23.97 1.09
C ALA A 13 -10.12 -25.47 1.05
N ALA A 14 -9.39 -25.96 2.07
CA ALA A 14 -8.86 -27.33 2.11
C ALA A 14 -8.07 -27.71 0.84
N TRP A 15 -7.19 -26.80 0.38
CA TRP A 15 -6.30 -27.08 -0.74
C TRP A 15 -5.43 -28.30 -0.41
N ALA A 16 -5.61 -29.40 -1.16
CA ALA A 16 -5.02 -30.71 -0.90
C ALA A 16 -3.50 -30.81 -1.11
N MET A 17 -2.79 -29.67 -1.02
CA MET A 17 -1.33 -29.59 -1.10
C MET A 17 -0.72 -30.01 0.23
N THR A 18 0.22 -30.96 0.20
CA THR A 18 1.01 -31.34 1.37
C THR A 18 2.36 -30.65 1.37
N ALA A 19 2.99 -30.51 2.54
CA ALA A 19 4.32 -29.93 2.65
C ALA A 19 5.36 -30.67 1.78
N ALA A 20 5.27 -32.00 1.69
CA ALA A 20 6.19 -32.81 0.88
C ALA A 20 6.01 -32.58 -0.63
N LEU A 21 4.76 -32.49 -1.11
CA LEU A 21 4.48 -32.18 -2.53
C LEU A 21 4.92 -30.76 -2.88
N LEU A 22 4.68 -29.81 -1.98
CA LEU A 22 5.11 -28.44 -2.16
C LEU A 22 6.64 -28.35 -2.19
N GLU A 23 7.34 -29.00 -1.26
CA GLU A 23 8.81 -29.08 -1.24
C GLU A 23 9.36 -29.60 -2.57
N GLN A 24 8.79 -30.70 -3.08
CA GLN A 24 9.19 -31.30 -4.36
C GLN A 24 8.96 -30.34 -5.55
N ALA A 25 7.88 -29.57 -5.53
CA ALA A 25 7.57 -28.58 -6.56
C ALA A 25 8.50 -27.35 -6.50
N LEU A 26 8.95 -26.94 -5.31
CA LEU A 26 9.84 -25.80 -5.13
C LEU A 26 11.32 -26.14 -5.42
N ALA A 27 11.74 -27.39 -5.22
CA ALA A 27 13.13 -27.82 -5.35
C ALA A 27 13.83 -27.45 -6.67
N PRO A 28 13.19 -27.56 -7.86
CA PRO A 28 13.81 -27.15 -9.13
C PRO A 28 14.15 -25.65 -9.22
N HIS A 29 13.51 -24.83 -8.39
CA HIS A 29 13.67 -23.38 -8.34
C HIS A 29 14.35 -22.92 -7.05
N GLN A 30 15.11 -23.82 -6.39
CA GLN A 30 15.92 -23.47 -5.22
C GLN A 30 16.93 -22.36 -5.55
N PHE A 31 17.15 -21.46 -4.59
CA PHE A 31 18.10 -20.37 -4.71
C PHE A 31 19.51 -20.91 -4.90
N THR A 32 20.16 -20.44 -5.97
CA THR A 32 21.60 -20.55 -6.16
C THR A 32 22.20 -19.15 -6.16
N PRO A 33 23.43 -18.96 -5.67
CA PRO A 33 24.13 -17.68 -5.76
C PRO A 33 24.18 -17.15 -7.20
N ALA A 34 24.15 -15.84 -7.35
CA ALA A 34 24.26 -15.16 -8.64
C ALA A 34 25.67 -15.34 -9.23
N THR A 35 25.75 -15.55 -10.54
CA THR A 35 27.03 -15.51 -11.26
C THR A 35 27.55 -14.07 -11.37
N SER A 36 28.79 -13.91 -11.86
CA SER A 36 29.38 -12.58 -12.10
C SER A 36 28.64 -11.76 -13.16
N MET A 37 27.81 -12.40 -13.99
CA MET A 37 27.04 -11.77 -15.08
C MET A 37 25.54 -11.66 -14.78
N ASP A 38 25.08 -12.18 -13.64
CA ASP A 38 23.68 -12.08 -13.24
C ASP A 38 23.43 -10.75 -12.52
N LEU A 39 22.62 -9.87 -13.11
CA LEU A 39 22.18 -8.64 -12.44
C LEU A 39 21.26 -8.95 -11.25
N VAL A 40 20.40 -9.95 -11.41
CA VAL A 40 19.46 -10.42 -10.39
C VAL A 40 19.35 -11.94 -10.49
N ARG A 41 19.40 -12.62 -9.34
CA ARG A 41 19.13 -14.05 -9.19
C ARG A 41 18.09 -14.26 -8.10
N GLN A 42 17.10 -15.10 -8.36
CA GLN A 42 16.01 -15.39 -7.43
C GLN A 42 15.78 -16.90 -7.32
N GLY A 43 15.37 -17.36 -6.15
CA GLY A 43 14.98 -18.74 -5.92
C GLY A 43 14.47 -18.98 -4.50
N TRP A 44 13.93 -20.18 -4.28
CA TRP A 44 13.42 -20.61 -2.98
C TRP A 44 14.55 -20.91 -2.01
N ALA A 45 14.45 -20.40 -0.80
CA ALA A 45 15.36 -20.69 0.28
C ALA A 45 14.58 -21.18 1.49
N ALA A 46 15.25 -21.96 2.33
CA ALA A 46 14.67 -22.44 3.57
C ALA A 46 14.43 -21.27 4.55
N PRO A 47 13.21 -21.12 5.11
CA PRO A 47 12.91 -20.08 6.10
C PRO A 47 13.77 -20.17 7.35
N ARG A 48 14.20 -21.38 7.72
CA ARG A 48 14.98 -21.69 8.93
C ARG A 48 16.50 -21.66 8.72
N GLY A 49 16.96 -21.20 7.57
CA GLY A 49 18.38 -21.12 7.24
C GLY A 49 18.89 -22.31 6.43
N ALA A 50 20.18 -22.28 6.08
CA ALA A 50 20.78 -23.24 5.17
C ALA A 50 20.71 -24.68 5.73
N GLY A 51 20.31 -25.64 4.90
CA GLY A 51 20.21 -27.06 5.26
C GLY A 51 18.83 -27.50 5.78
N ALA A 52 17.93 -26.56 6.09
CA ALA A 52 16.54 -26.87 6.40
C ALA A 52 15.68 -27.06 5.12
N PRO A 53 14.47 -27.64 5.23
CA PRO A 53 13.52 -27.72 4.11
C PRO A 53 13.10 -26.35 3.58
N LEU A 54 12.75 -26.28 2.30
CA LEU A 54 12.21 -25.08 1.63
C LEU A 54 10.83 -24.69 2.15
N VAL A 55 10.07 -25.67 2.64
CA VAL A 55 8.75 -25.54 3.23
C VAL A 55 8.84 -25.82 4.73
N HIS A 56 8.64 -24.80 5.54
CA HIS A 56 8.42 -25.00 6.97
C HIS A 56 6.91 -25.16 7.23
N ALA A 57 6.51 -26.27 7.84
CA ALA A 57 5.10 -26.64 7.99
C ALA A 57 4.71 -26.86 9.45
N VAL A 58 3.63 -26.21 9.90
CA VAL A 58 3.04 -26.39 11.24
C VAL A 58 1.52 -26.43 11.10
N SER A 59 0.88 -27.54 11.46
CA SER A 59 -0.60 -27.66 11.51
C SER A 59 -1.35 -27.15 10.27
N GLY A 60 -0.88 -27.47 9.06
CA GLY A 60 -1.49 -27.03 7.80
C GLY A 60 -1.13 -25.60 7.36
N GLN A 61 -0.24 -24.93 8.11
CA GLN A 61 0.35 -23.64 7.76
C GLN A 61 1.73 -23.87 7.15
N PHE A 62 1.98 -23.32 5.98
CA PHE A 62 3.26 -23.41 5.29
C PHE A 62 3.93 -22.04 5.21
N LEU A 63 5.20 -21.99 5.58
CA LEU A 63 6.07 -20.83 5.43
C LEU A 63 7.12 -21.12 4.37
N LEU A 64 7.20 -20.25 3.36
CA LEU A 64 8.21 -20.26 2.31
C LEU A 64 9.03 -18.98 2.37
N GLN A 65 10.19 -19.00 1.71
CA GLN A 65 11.01 -17.81 1.59
C GLN A 65 11.60 -17.67 0.18
N LEU A 66 11.27 -16.57 -0.50
CA LEU A 66 11.96 -16.17 -1.72
C LEU A 66 13.24 -15.42 -1.33
N LYS A 67 14.39 -15.89 -1.81
CA LYS A 67 15.66 -15.18 -1.70
C LYS A 67 16.00 -14.51 -3.03
N THR A 68 16.34 -13.24 -2.97
CA THR A 68 16.75 -12.43 -4.12
C THR A 68 18.15 -11.89 -3.88
N GLU A 69 19.07 -12.20 -4.79
CA GLU A 69 20.38 -11.58 -4.89
C GLU A 69 20.38 -10.59 -6.05
N LYS A 70 20.69 -9.32 -5.76
CA LYS A 70 20.77 -8.26 -6.76
C LYS A 70 22.14 -7.60 -6.71
N LYS A 71 22.81 -7.51 -7.86
CA LYS A 71 24.06 -6.73 -7.97
C LYS A 71 23.75 -5.25 -7.86
N LEU A 72 24.44 -4.58 -6.94
CA LEU A 72 24.35 -3.16 -6.70
C LEU A 72 25.13 -2.42 -7.79
N LEU A 73 24.44 -2.17 -8.90
CA LEU A 73 24.95 -1.35 -9.98
C LEU A 73 23.96 -0.21 -10.26
N PRO A 74 24.07 0.92 -9.55
CA PRO A 74 23.21 2.08 -9.77
C PRO A 74 23.36 2.65 -11.17
N SER A 75 22.25 3.09 -11.77
CA SER A 75 22.26 3.74 -13.09
C SER A 75 23.09 5.03 -13.11
N THR A 76 23.23 5.70 -11.97
CA THR A 76 24.09 6.88 -11.80
C THR A 76 25.56 6.56 -12.10
N VAL A 77 26.07 5.43 -11.61
CA VAL A 77 27.45 4.99 -11.85
C VAL A 77 27.65 4.65 -13.33
N ILE A 78 26.72 3.91 -13.94
CA ILE A 78 26.76 3.57 -15.37
C ILE A 78 26.77 4.86 -16.22
N ASN A 79 25.89 5.82 -15.89
CA ASN A 79 25.79 7.08 -16.61
C ASN A 79 27.06 7.93 -16.50
N GLN A 80 27.68 8.01 -15.32
CA GLN A 80 28.91 8.78 -15.10
C GLN A 80 30.08 8.19 -15.89
N VAL A 81 30.29 6.88 -15.82
CA VAL A 81 31.38 6.21 -16.54
C VAL A 81 31.16 6.27 -18.05
N ALA A 82 29.93 6.06 -18.52
CA ALA A 82 29.61 6.19 -19.94
C ALA A 82 29.77 7.63 -20.44
N ALA A 83 29.44 8.65 -19.63
CA ALA A 83 29.64 10.05 -19.99
C ALA A 83 31.13 10.40 -20.10
N ALA A 84 31.97 9.92 -19.18
CA ALA A 84 33.42 10.12 -19.25
C ALA A 84 34.01 9.50 -20.53
N ARG A 85 33.62 8.26 -20.87
CA ARG A 85 34.05 7.61 -22.12
C ARG A 85 33.49 8.28 -23.38
N ALA A 86 32.30 8.87 -23.30
CA ALA A 86 31.72 9.60 -24.42
C ALA A 86 32.54 10.86 -24.75
N LEU A 87 33.10 11.54 -23.75
CA LEU A 87 34.02 12.68 -23.93
C LEU A 87 35.31 12.23 -24.61
N GLU A 88 35.91 11.13 -24.16
CA GLU A 88 37.12 10.56 -24.80
C GLU A 88 36.85 10.20 -26.27
N MET A 89 35.68 9.64 -26.58
CA MET A 89 35.27 9.35 -27.95
C MET A 89 35.10 10.62 -28.79
N GLU A 90 34.49 11.68 -28.22
CA GLU A 90 34.31 12.97 -28.88
C GLU A 90 35.64 13.66 -29.19
N GLU A 91 36.61 13.62 -28.26
CA GLU A 91 37.97 14.12 -28.49
C GLU A 91 38.68 13.35 -29.62
N ALA A 92 38.48 12.03 -29.71
CA ALA A 92 39.12 11.19 -30.72
C ALA A 92 38.51 11.34 -32.12
N GLN A 93 37.19 11.48 -32.23
CA GLN A 93 36.46 11.49 -33.52
C GLN A 93 35.96 12.87 -33.95
N GLY A 94 36.04 13.88 -33.07
CA GLY A 94 35.64 15.26 -33.32
C GLY A 94 34.14 15.55 -33.22
N PHE A 95 33.32 14.58 -32.81
CA PHE A 95 31.87 14.76 -32.61
C PHE A 95 31.32 13.88 -31.48
N ALA A 96 30.29 14.37 -30.79
CA ALA A 96 29.64 13.65 -29.70
C ALA A 96 28.95 12.34 -30.16
N PRO A 97 28.99 11.26 -29.38
CA PRO A 97 28.33 10.00 -29.73
C PRO A 97 26.81 10.16 -29.76
N GLY A 98 26.19 9.70 -30.85
CA GLY A 98 24.73 9.70 -31.00
C GLY A 98 24.01 8.76 -30.02
N LYS A 99 22.67 8.83 -29.98
CA LYS A 99 21.82 8.05 -29.04
C LYS A 99 22.10 6.54 -29.06
N LYS A 100 22.31 5.97 -30.25
CA LYS A 100 22.63 4.54 -30.43
C LYS A 100 23.99 4.19 -29.83
N ALA A 101 25.02 4.94 -30.18
CA ALA A 101 26.38 4.76 -29.66
C ALA A 101 26.41 4.92 -28.12
N MET A 102 25.66 5.88 -27.58
CA MET A 102 25.56 6.07 -26.13
C MET A 102 24.87 4.91 -25.42
N LYS A 103 23.85 4.30 -26.05
CA LYS A 103 23.19 3.10 -25.51
C LYS A 103 24.16 1.92 -25.47
N GLU A 104 24.84 1.64 -26.59
CA GLU A 104 25.85 0.57 -26.68
C GLU A 104 27.01 0.79 -25.70
N LEU A 105 27.42 2.04 -25.50
CA LEU A 105 28.44 2.40 -24.52
C LEU A 105 27.99 2.10 -23.08
N LYS A 106 26.74 2.42 -22.73
CA LYS A 106 26.17 2.09 -21.41
C LYS A 106 26.04 0.59 -21.20
N GLU A 107 25.66 -0.17 -22.22
CA GLU A 107 25.61 -1.64 -22.15
C GLU A 107 27.00 -2.22 -21.90
N ARG A 108 28.02 -1.77 -22.66
CA ARG A 108 29.42 -2.19 -22.45
C ARG A 108 29.95 -1.84 -21.05
N VAL A 109 29.66 -0.63 -20.57
CA VAL A 109 30.00 -0.21 -19.20
C VAL A 109 29.28 -1.07 -18.17
N THR A 110 28.05 -1.48 -18.43
CA THR A 110 27.30 -2.37 -17.54
C THR A 110 28.00 -3.72 -17.43
N ASP A 111 28.35 -4.34 -18.55
CA ASP A 111 29.02 -5.65 -18.58
C ASP A 111 30.39 -5.63 -17.89
N GLU A 112 31.12 -4.51 -17.98
CA GLU A 112 32.41 -4.35 -17.31
C GLU A 112 32.30 -4.14 -15.80
N LEU A 113 31.30 -3.38 -15.35
CA LEU A 113 31.12 -3.06 -13.94
C LEU A 113 30.39 -4.16 -13.18
N LEU A 114 29.59 -4.99 -13.86
CA LEU A 114 28.75 -6.00 -13.24
C LEU A 114 29.54 -7.05 -12.41
N PRO A 115 30.68 -7.61 -12.88
CA PRO A 115 31.49 -8.51 -12.09
C PRO A 115 32.08 -7.89 -10.81
N ARG A 116 32.22 -6.56 -10.80
CA ARG A 116 32.77 -5.78 -9.66
C ARG A 116 31.67 -5.29 -8.71
N ALA A 117 30.40 -5.43 -9.10
CA ALA A 117 29.28 -4.94 -8.31
C ALA A 117 29.06 -5.83 -7.07
N PHE A 118 28.90 -5.18 -5.92
CA PHE A 118 28.54 -5.88 -4.69
C PHE A 118 27.15 -6.49 -4.79
N ALA A 119 26.93 -7.64 -4.14
CA ALA A 119 25.61 -8.27 -4.08
C ALA A 119 24.83 -7.82 -2.85
N ILE A 120 23.56 -7.46 -3.03
CA ILE A 120 22.60 -7.24 -1.96
C ILE A 120 21.65 -8.44 -1.93
N LEU A 121 21.57 -9.08 -0.76
CA LEU A 121 20.60 -10.14 -0.51
C LEU A 121 19.35 -9.55 0.15
N SER A 122 18.19 -10.00 -0.30
CA SER A 122 16.91 -9.74 0.33
C SER A 122 16.08 -11.01 0.37
N THR A 123 15.19 -11.10 1.35
CA THR A 123 14.26 -12.21 1.50
C THR A 123 12.82 -11.68 1.55
N THR A 124 11.89 -12.50 1.06
CA THR A 124 10.45 -12.21 1.12
C THR A 124 9.77 -13.48 1.58
N ALA A 125 9.12 -13.42 2.74
CA ALA A 125 8.41 -14.55 3.31
C ALA A 125 7.03 -14.71 2.65
N VAL A 126 6.56 -15.94 2.57
CA VAL A 126 5.23 -16.29 2.06
C VAL A 126 4.60 -17.24 3.04
N TRP A 127 3.39 -16.91 3.49
CA TRP A 127 2.58 -17.79 4.32
C TRP A 127 1.44 -18.34 3.48
N ILE A 128 1.26 -19.64 3.51
CA ILE A 128 0.14 -20.35 2.89
C ILE A 128 -0.63 -21.07 3.98
N ASP A 129 -1.91 -20.77 4.10
CA ASP A 129 -2.85 -21.45 4.96
C ASP A 129 -3.68 -22.43 4.12
N SER A 130 -3.31 -23.71 4.17
CA SER A 130 -4.03 -24.76 3.43
C SER A 130 -5.41 -25.06 4.01
N VAL A 131 -5.67 -24.64 5.26
CA VAL A 131 -6.93 -24.88 5.96
C VAL A 131 -7.95 -23.84 5.53
N ASN A 132 -7.64 -22.56 5.73
CA ASN A 132 -8.57 -21.47 5.46
C ASN A 132 -8.47 -20.91 4.03
N GLY A 133 -7.46 -21.30 3.25
CA GLY A 133 -7.28 -20.86 1.87
C GLY A 133 -6.63 -19.48 1.73
N TRP A 134 -5.70 -19.13 2.63
CA TRP A 134 -4.94 -17.87 2.52
C TRP A 134 -3.60 -18.11 1.81
N LEU A 135 -3.22 -17.18 0.95
CA LEU A 135 -1.84 -17.01 0.54
C LEU A 135 -1.44 -15.56 0.75
N VAL A 136 -0.42 -15.34 1.57
CA VAL A 136 0.00 -14.01 2.00
C VAL A 136 1.49 -13.82 1.76
N VAL A 137 1.86 -12.73 1.10
CA VAL A 137 3.26 -12.38 0.84
C VAL A 137 3.68 -11.21 1.73
N ASP A 138 4.82 -11.34 2.43
CA ASP A 138 5.41 -10.28 3.27
C ASP A 138 6.04 -9.16 2.42
N ALA A 139 5.21 -8.35 1.76
CA ALA A 139 5.64 -7.37 0.78
C ALA A 139 4.91 -6.03 0.91
N ALA A 140 5.68 -4.94 0.98
CA ALA A 140 5.14 -3.58 1.05
C ALA A 140 4.57 -3.08 -0.30
N SER A 141 4.96 -3.70 -1.42
CA SER A 141 4.52 -3.32 -2.76
C SER A 141 3.97 -4.52 -3.55
N PRO A 142 2.94 -4.30 -4.40
CA PRO A 142 2.42 -5.35 -5.28
C PRO A 142 3.47 -5.94 -6.21
N ALA A 143 4.36 -5.10 -6.76
CA ALA A 143 5.43 -5.55 -7.65
C ALA A 143 6.36 -6.59 -7.00
N LYS A 144 6.60 -6.49 -5.68
CA LYS A 144 7.43 -7.46 -4.96
C LYS A 144 6.67 -8.77 -4.72
N ALA A 145 5.36 -8.70 -4.47
CA ALA A 145 4.53 -9.90 -4.41
C ALA A 145 4.41 -10.58 -5.78
N ASP A 146 4.30 -9.82 -6.87
CA ASP A 146 4.26 -10.38 -8.22
C ASP A 146 5.52 -11.21 -8.55
N GLU A 147 6.70 -10.80 -8.08
CA GLU A 147 7.94 -11.60 -8.22
C GLU A 147 7.80 -12.98 -7.56
N VAL A 148 7.24 -13.00 -6.34
CA VAL A 148 6.97 -14.23 -5.59
C VAL A 148 5.94 -15.09 -6.32
N ILE A 149 4.80 -14.52 -6.69
CA ILE A 149 3.70 -15.22 -7.36
C ILE A 149 4.16 -15.81 -8.70
N LYS A 150 4.94 -15.05 -9.49
CA LYS A 150 5.51 -15.55 -10.75
C LYS A 150 6.39 -16.79 -10.53
N LEU A 151 7.25 -16.78 -9.52
CA LEU A 151 8.10 -17.94 -9.24
C LEU A 151 7.26 -19.11 -8.71
N LEU A 152 6.24 -18.84 -7.91
CA LEU A 152 5.36 -19.86 -7.34
C LEU A 152 4.55 -20.56 -8.44
N LEU A 153 3.96 -19.79 -9.38
CA LEU A 153 3.27 -20.32 -10.57
C LEU A 153 4.20 -21.12 -11.49
N LYS A 154 5.48 -20.79 -11.52
CA LYS A 154 6.49 -21.56 -12.27
C LYS A 154 6.88 -22.86 -11.55
N SER A 155 6.81 -22.87 -10.22
CA SER A 155 7.25 -24.00 -9.39
C SER A 155 6.13 -25.02 -9.16
N VAL A 156 4.92 -24.54 -8.91
CA VAL A 156 3.74 -25.35 -8.60
C VAL A 156 2.81 -25.36 -9.81
N ASP A 157 2.71 -26.52 -10.47
CA ASP A 157 1.80 -26.67 -11.59
C ASP A 157 0.33 -26.48 -11.15
N LYS A 158 -0.45 -25.77 -11.96
CA LYS A 158 -1.88 -25.49 -11.73
C LYS A 158 -2.20 -24.95 -10.32
N LEU A 159 -1.38 -24.04 -9.80
CA LEU A 159 -1.70 -23.34 -8.56
C LEU A 159 -3.03 -22.56 -8.70
N PRO A 160 -4.08 -22.90 -7.92
CA PRO A 160 -5.40 -22.27 -8.02
C PRO A 160 -5.43 -20.93 -7.27
N LEU A 161 -4.60 -19.97 -7.69
CA LEU A 161 -4.46 -18.67 -7.03
C LEU A 161 -5.49 -17.66 -7.54
N GLU A 162 -6.18 -17.01 -6.62
CA GLU A 162 -7.13 -15.94 -6.91
C GLU A 162 -6.81 -14.66 -6.13
N SER A 163 -7.25 -13.51 -6.65
CA SER A 163 -7.21 -12.26 -5.87
C SER A 163 -8.34 -12.24 -4.85
N LEU A 164 -8.07 -11.80 -3.63
CA LEU A 164 -9.13 -11.57 -2.65
C LEU A 164 -10.10 -10.50 -3.16
N ARG A 165 -11.40 -10.79 -3.08
CA ARG A 165 -12.48 -9.86 -3.40
C ARG A 165 -13.46 -9.80 -2.24
N VAL A 166 -13.87 -8.59 -1.92
CA VAL A 166 -14.81 -8.28 -0.83
C VAL A 166 -16.03 -7.57 -1.38
N GLN A 167 -17.17 -7.68 -0.70
CA GLN A 167 -18.43 -7.11 -1.17
C GLN A 167 -18.43 -5.57 -1.13
N ARG A 168 -17.83 -4.97 -0.09
CA ARG A 168 -17.71 -3.51 0.05
C ARG A 168 -16.31 -3.07 -0.33
N SER A 169 -16.21 -2.00 -1.14
CA SER A 169 -14.90 -1.45 -1.47
C SER A 169 -14.18 -0.97 -0.20
N PRO A 170 -12.87 -1.22 -0.04
CA PRO A 170 -12.12 -0.78 1.15
C PRO A 170 -12.21 0.73 1.34
N VAL A 171 -12.12 1.48 0.25
CA VAL A 171 -12.26 2.95 0.24
C VAL A 171 -13.64 3.37 0.76
N GLY A 172 -14.70 2.70 0.32
CA GLY A 172 -16.07 2.98 0.76
C GLY A 172 -16.23 2.68 2.25
N ALA A 173 -15.85 1.49 2.69
CA ALA A 173 -15.95 1.06 4.08
C ALA A 173 -15.13 1.96 5.03
N MET A 174 -13.86 2.23 4.71
CA MET A 174 -13.02 3.14 5.51
C MET A 174 -13.58 4.55 5.59
N THR A 175 -14.16 5.06 4.51
CA THR A 175 -14.78 6.39 4.49
C THR A 175 -16.03 6.41 5.36
N GLU A 176 -16.83 5.35 5.33
CA GLU A 176 -18.05 5.21 6.13
C GLU A 176 -17.75 5.12 7.63
N TRP A 177 -16.80 4.27 8.05
CA TRP A 177 -16.38 4.16 9.46
C TRP A 177 -15.91 5.51 10.02
N LEU A 178 -15.16 6.26 9.21
CA LEU A 178 -14.73 7.61 9.53
C LEU A 178 -15.88 8.64 9.58
N GLN A 179 -16.92 8.46 8.75
CA GLN A 179 -18.06 9.36 8.69
C GLN A 179 -19.01 9.19 9.87
N THR A 180 -19.34 7.94 10.21
CA THR A 180 -20.21 7.59 11.32
C THR A 180 -19.50 7.82 12.65
N GLY A 181 -18.20 7.53 12.70
CA GLY A 181 -17.41 7.50 13.93
C GLY A 181 -17.51 6.14 14.65
N ASP A 182 -18.14 5.15 14.00
CA ASP A 182 -18.30 3.81 14.52
C ASP A 182 -17.15 2.92 14.06
N ASP A 183 -16.47 2.31 15.01
CA ASP A 183 -15.45 1.32 14.74
C ASP A 183 -16.10 0.02 14.20
N PRO A 184 -15.52 -0.63 13.17
CA PRO A 184 -16.01 -1.94 12.74
C PRO A 184 -15.78 -2.99 13.81
N ALA A 185 -16.65 -4.01 13.86
CA ALA A 185 -16.58 -5.06 14.86
C ALA A 185 -15.18 -5.72 14.91
N GLY A 186 -14.58 -5.77 16.10
CA GLY A 186 -13.24 -6.34 16.32
C GLY A 186 -12.07 -5.43 15.95
N PHE A 187 -12.33 -4.23 15.44
CA PHE A 187 -11.31 -3.25 15.09
C PHE A 187 -11.53 -1.92 15.82
N THR A 188 -10.50 -1.10 15.84
CA THR A 188 -10.55 0.28 16.33
C THR A 188 -9.78 1.18 15.38
N VAL A 189 -10.31 2.37 15.08
CA VAL A 189 -9.65 3.33 14.19
C VAL A 189 -8.57 4.13 14.95
N ASP A 190 -7.37 4.16 14.38
CA ASP A 190 -6.21 4.85 14.94
C ASP A 190 -6.09 6.32 14.44
N GLN A 191 -4.93 6.94 14.69
CA GLN A 191 -4.66 8.37 14.46
C GLN A 191 -4.01 8.69 13.10
N ASP A 192 -3.84 7.68 12.25
CA ASP A 192 -3.19 7.82 10.94
C ASP A 192 -4.21 7.50 9.84
N ALA A 193 -4.43 8.45 8.92
CA ALA A 193 -5.33 8.28 7.80
C ALA A 193 -4.90 9.12 6.61
N ILE A 194 -5.20 8.67 5.39
CA ILE A 194 -5.03 9.47 4.17
C ILE A 194 -6.36 9.57 3.44
N MET A 195 -6.87 10.79 3.36
CA MET A 195 -8.07 11.13 2.61
C MET A 195 -7.70 11.82 1.30
N ARG A 196 -8.26 11.39 0.18
CA ARG A 196 -7.93 11.90 -1.15
C ARG A 196 -9.20 12.20 -1.93
N ALA A 197 -9.20 13.33 -2.64
CA ALA A 197 -10.27 13.70 -3.55
C ALA A 197 -10.35 12.72 -4.73
N THR A 198 -11.56 12.46 -5.21
CA THR A 198 -11.82 11.63 -6.40
C THR A 198 -11.52 12.36 -7.72
N GLY A 199 -11.46 13.69 -7.69
CA GLY A 199 -11.11 14.52 -8.85
C GLY A 199 -9.61 14.50 -9.20
N GLU A 200 -9.27 15.09 -10.34
CA GLU A 200 -7.92 15.01 -10.94
C GLU A 200 -6.81 15.69 -10.14
N SER A 201 -7.16 16.72 -9.37
CA SER A 201 -6.22 17.37 -8.48
C SER A 201 -5.61 16.38 -7.47
N LYS A 202 -6.32 15.26 -7.20
CA LYS A 202 -5.98 14.26 -6.18
C LYS A 202 -5.59 14.92 -4.86
N ALA A 203 -6.22 16.06 -4.57
CA ALA A 203 -5.95 16.82 -3.36
C ALA A 203 -6.13 15.91 -2.16
N GLN A 204 -5.10 15.83 -1.32
CA GLN A 204 -5.04 14.88 -0.22
C GLN A 204 -4.79 15.56 1.11
N VAL A 205 -5.34 14.97 2.15
CA VAL A 205 -5.07 15.29 3.56
C VAL A 205 -4.53 14.03 4.19
N ALA A 206 -3.41 14.16 4.90
CA ALA A 206 -2.77 13.06 5.61
C ALA A 206 -2.71 13.40 7.09
N TYR A 207 -3.39 12.59 7.90
CA TYR A 207 -3.31 12.61 9.35
C TYR A 207 -2.20 11.65 9.77
N LYS A 208 -1.34 12.11 10.69
CA LYS A 208 -0.24 11.32 11.23
C LYS A 208 -0.09 11.66 12.71
N ARG A 209 -0.32 10.67 13.57
CA ARG A 209 -0.36 10.82 15.04
C ARG A 209 -1.30 11.96 15.45
N HIS A 210 -2.43 12.06 14.77
CA HIS A 210 -3.43 13.09 14.99
C HIS A 210 -4.80 12.47 15.22
N THR A 211 -5.47 12.89 16.29
CA THR A 211 -6.86 12.52 16.58
C THR A 211 -7.76 12.87 15.39
N LEU A 212 -8.50 11.89 14.86
CA LEU A 212 -9.39 12.08 13.71
C LEU A 212 -10.75 12.67 14.14
N GLU A 213 -10.80 13.97 14.39
CA GLU A 213 -12.02 14.65 14.85
C GLU A 213 -13.18 14.50 13.86
N ALA A 214 -14.34 14.05 14.34
CA ALA A 214 -15.47 13.66 13.50
C ALA A 214 -15.94 14.82 12.59
N ASP A 215 -15.93 16.06 13.09
CA ASP A 215 -16.37 17.22 12.32
C ASP A 215 -15.41 17.56 11.17
N ASP A 216 -14.10 17.51 11.40
CA ASP A 216 -13.09 17.74 10.35
C ASP A 216 -13.15 16.66 9.26
N ILE A 217 -13.27 15.41 9.69
CA ILE A 217 -13.41 14.27 8.79
C ILE A 217 -14.68 14.41 7.95
N ARG A 218 -15.83 14.69 8.57
CA ARG A 218 -17.10 14.91 7.85
C ARG A 218 -17.01 16.07 6.86
N ARG A 219 -16.32 17.18 7.19
CA ARG A 219 -16.07 18.29 6.25
C ARG A 219 -15.24 17.85 5.05
N HIS A 220 -14.21 17.04 5.27
CA HIS A 220 -13.38 16.50 4.19
C HIS A 220 -14.16 15.54 3.29
N ILE A 221 -15.01 14.68 3.86
CA ILE A 221 -15.89 13.77 3.11
C ILE A 221 -16.91 14.56 2.30
N ALA A 222 -17.56 15.57 2.90
CA ALA A 222 -18.50 16.46 2.21
C ALA A 222 -17.83 17.24 1.06
N ALA A 223 -16.53 17.54 1.18
CA ALA A 223 -15.71 18.12 0.12
C ALA A 223 -15.24 17.10 -0.94
N GLY A 224 -15.79 15.89 -0.96
CA GLY A 224 -15.52 14.85 -1.97
C GLY A 224 -14.24 14.05 -1.76
N LYS A 225 -13.66 14.06 -0.55
CA LYS A 225 -12.51 13.21 -0.21
C LYS A 225 -12.97 11.84 0.31
N GLN A 226 -12.28 10.79 -0.10
CA GLN A 226 -12.48 9.43 0.40
C GLN A 226 -11.23 8.94 1.13
N CYS A 227 -11.42 8.07 2.11
CA CYS A 227 -10.34 7.46 2.86
C CYS A 227 -9.66 6.36 2.02
N THR A 228 -8.36 6.50 1.81
CA THR A 228 -7.56 5.62 0.94
C THR A 228 -6.50 4.83 1.71
N ARG A 229 -6.20 5.27 2.94
CA ARG A 229 -5.46 4.51 3.93
C ARG A 229 -5.99 4.82 5.31
N LEU A 230 -6.16 3.79 6.13
CA LEU A 230 -6.63 3.91 7.50
C LEU A 230 -5.79 3.03 8.41
N ALA A 231 -5.20 3.63 9.44
CA ALA A 231 -4.57 2.87 10.51
C ALA A 231 -5.65 2.35 11.46
N MET A 232 -5.54 1.09 11.83
CA MET A 232 -6.50 0.40 12.67
C MET A 232 -5.78 -0.60 13.58
N THR A 233 -6.39 -0.90 14.71
CA THR A 233 -5.94 -1.95 15.62
C THR A 233 -7.02 -3.01 15.75
N TRP A 234 -6.67 -4.27 15.47
CA TRP A 234 -7.54 -5.43 15.63
C TRP A 234 -7.40 -6.04 17.02
N SER A 235 -8.52 -6.16 17.74
CA SER A 235 -8.66 -6.80 19.06
C SER A 235 -7.57 -6.39 20.08
N ASP A 236 -7.08 -5.16 20.04
CA ASP A 236 -5.93 -4.67 20.84
C ASP A 236 -4.63 -5.50 20.70
N LYS A 237 -4.56 -6.34 19.67
CA LYS A 237 -3.49 -7.31 19.42
C LYS A 237 -2.58 -6.93 18.27
N ILE A 238 -3.13 -6.41 17.17
CA ILE A 238 -2.36 -6.11 15.96
C ILE A 238 -2.73 -4.73 15.44
N SER A 239 -1.76 -3.82 15.42
CA SER A 239 -1.90 -2.53 14.74
C SER A 239 -1.39 -2.65 13.30
N PHE A 240 -2.13 -2.09 12.35
CA PHE A 240 -1.80 -2.11 10.92
C PHE A 240 -2.41 -0.92 10.18
N VAL A 241 -2.06 -0.78 8.91
CA VAL A 241 -2.65 0.21 7.99
C VAL A 241 -3.29 -0.52 6.83
N LEU A 242 -4.62 -0.41 6.71
CA LEU A 242 -5.35 -0.87 5.53
C LEU A 242 -5.22 0.16 4.42
N ASP A 243 -5.02 -0.31 3.18
CA ASP A 243 -5.07 0.55 2.00
C ASP A 243 -6.21 0.21 1.04
N GLU A 244 -6.44 1.12 0.10
CA GLU A 244 -7.47 1.01 -0.93
C GLU A 244 -7.40 -0.24 -1.81
N SER A 245 -6.24 -0.93 -1.85
CA SER A 245 -6.02 -2.15 -2.64
C SER A 245 -6.15 -3.43 -1.81
N LEU A 246 -6.70 -3.35 -0.59
CA LEU A 246 -6.73 -4.43 0.41
C LEU A 246 -5.36 -4.82 0.97
N ALA A 247 -4.28 -4.12 0.61
CA ALA A 247 -2.98 -4.44 1.17
C ALA A 247 -2.89 -3.91 2.60
N ILE A 248 -2.34 -4.75 3.48
CA ILE A 248 -2.12 -4.42 4.88
C ILE A 248 -0.66 -4.03 5.06
N LYS A 249 -0.40 -2.88 5.66
CA LYS A 249 0.96 -2.34 5.82
C LYS A 249 1.28 -2.05 7.27
N SER A 250 2.57 -2.01 7.58
CA SER A 250 3.07 -1.65 8.92
C SER A 250 2.45 -2.48 10.04
N VAL A 251 2.28 -3.78 9.82
CA VAL A 251 1.76 -4.73 10.79
C VAL A 251 2.67 -4.77 12.01
N LYS A 252 2.08 -4.59 13.19
CA LYS A 252 2.78 -4.56 14.48
C LYS A 252 1.99 -5.36 15.51
N PRO A 253 2.49 -6.51 15.97
CA PRO A 253 1.91 -7.20 17.12
C PRO A 253 2.13 -6.34 18.38
N LEU A 254 1.06 -6.16 19.15
CA LEU A 254 1.03 -5.50 20.45
C LEU A 254 1.35 -6.52 21.56
N GLU A 255 1.70 -6.05 22.76
CA GLU A 255 2.53 -6.78 23.75
C GLU A 255 2.05 -8.16 24.20
N ILE A 256 0.79 -8.52 23.96
CA ILE A 256 0.16 -9.81 24.37
C ILE A 256 0.70 -11.01 23.56
N ILE A 257 1.37 -10.80 22.43
CA ILE A 257 1.80 -11.89 21.51
C ILE A 257 3.23 -12.41 21.82
N LYS A 258 3.92 -11.91 22.87
CA LYS A 258 5.36 -12.20 23.11
C LYS A 258 5.69 -13.32 24.11
N GLU A 259 4.74 -14.15 24.52
CA GLU A 259 5.04 -15.26 25.44
C GLU A 259 5.39 -16.57 24.70
N SER A 260 6.68 -16.78 24.46
CA SER A 260 7.23 -18.15 24.39
C SER A 260 8.39 -18.27 25.38
N THR A 261 8.17 -19.06 26.44
CA THR A 261 9.15 -19.40 27.49
C THR A 261 10.05 -20.59 27.09
N THR A 262 10.01 -20.99 25.82
CA THR A 262 10.75 -22.14 25.28
C THR A 262 12.24 -21.84 25.12
N ARG A 263 13.09 -22.76 25.60
CA ARG A 263 14.57 -22.62 25.56
C ARG A 263 15.22 -23.10 24.24
N ASN A 264 14.50 -23.86 23.42
CA ASN A 264 14.99 -24.36 22.13
C ASN A 264 14.60 -23.39 21.01
N ASP A 265 15.58 -22.97 20.19
CA ASP A 265 15.36 -22.05 19.07
C ASP A 265 14.39 -22.64 18.03
N ASP A 266 14.38 -23.97 17.88
CA ASP A 266 13.51 -24.66 16.93
C ASP A 266 12.03 -24.60 17.35
N GLU A 267 11.75 -25.04 18.57
CA GLU A 267 10.39 -25.00 19.14
C GLU A 267 9.88 -23.57 19.26
N ARG A 268 10.78 -22.62 19.53
CA ARG A 268 10.45 -21.19 19.56
C ARG A 268 10.01 -20.68 18.19
N PHE A 269 10.73 -21.05 17.13
CA PHE A 269 10.36 -20.64 15.77
C PHE A 269 8.99 -21.20 15.36
N ASP A 270 8.76 -22.48 15.63
CA ASP A 270 7.51 -23.18 15.30
C ASP A 270 6.33 -22.56 16.08
N SER A 271 6.54 -22.27 17.37
CA SER A 271 5.53 -21.61 18.23
C SER A 271 5.24 -20.18 17.76
N ASP A 272 6.27 -19.38 17.50
CA ASP A 272 6.14 -18.02 16.98
C ASP A 272 5.38 -18.00 15.64
N PHE A 273 5.68 -18.94 14.74
CA PHE A 273 5.03 -19.04 13.44
C PHE A 273 3.58 -19.46 13.57
N ALA A 274 3.28 -20.48 14.38
CA ALA A 274 1.91 -20.92 14.63
C ALA A 274 1.05 -19.80 15.23
N LEU A 275 1.59 -19.06 16.20
CA LEU A 275 0.93 -17.91 16.81
C LEU A 275 0.65 -16.80 15.79
N MET A 276 1.66 -16.44 14.97
CA MET A 276 1.50 -15.45 13.92
C MET A 276 0.44 -15.87 12.88
N ALA A 277 0.50 -17.10 12.38
CA ALA A 277 -0.44 -17.61 11.40
C ALA A 277 -1.88 -17.62 11.96
N GLY A 278 -2.07 -18.06 13.20
CA GLY A 278 -3.39 -18.07 13.85
C GLY A 278 -4.00 -16.68 14.04
N GLU A 279 -3.21 -15.73 14.56
CA GLU A 279 -3.70 -14.36 14.78
C GLU A 279 -3.94 -13.64 13.44
N LEU A 280 -3.07 -13.82 12.44
CA LEU A 280 -3.29 -13.24 11.11
C LEU A 280 -4.49 -13.86 10.40
N ALA A 281 -4.69 -15.18 10.46
CA ALA A 281 -5.85 -15.83 9.86
C ALA A 281 -7.16 -15.28 10.42
N LYS A 282 -7.24 -15.12 11.75
CA LYS A 282 -8.42 -14.58 12.42
C LYS A 282 -8.62 -13.09 12.09
N MET A 283 -7.56 -12.29 12.14
CA MET A 283 -7.60 -10.88 11.75
C MET A 283 -8.08 -10.69 10.30
N LEU A 284 -7.60 -11.52 9.37
CA LEU A 284 -8.01 -11.46 7.96
C LEU A 284 -9.47 -11.85 7.78
N ALA A 285 -9.94 -12.89 8.47
CA ALA A 285 -11.35 -13.29 8.44
C ALA A 285 -12.28 -12.18 8.98
N ASP A 286 -11.95 -11.63 10.14
CA ASP A 286 -12.72 -10.52 10.74
C ASP A 286 -12.70 -9.27 9.85
N LEU A 287 -11.57 -8.99 9.18
CA LEU A 287 -11.45 -7.86 8.26
C LEU A 287 -12.33 -8.04 7.02
N VAL A 288 -12.34 -9.24 6.45
CA VAL A 288 -13.21 -9.57 5.31
C VAL A 288 -14.68 -9.42 5.71
N GLU A 289 -15.07 -9.89 6.90
CA GLU A 289 -16.42 -9.72 7.42
C GLU A 289 -16.78 -8.23 7.60
N ALA A 290 -15.88 -7.43 8.17
CA ALA A 290 -16.07 -5.97 8.30
C ALA A 290 -16.25 -5.27 6.94
N LEU A 291 -15.63 -5.81 5.88
CA LEU A 291 -15.77 -5.37 4.50
C LEU A 291 -16.98 -6.01 3.78
N GLY A 292 -17.91 -6.60 4.53
CA GLY A 292 -19.16 -7.16 4.01
C GLY A 292 -19.03 -8.59 3.50
N GLY A 293 -17.97 -9.31 3.86
CA GLY A 293 -17.73 -10.68 3.42
C GLY A 293 -17.05 -10.78 2.05
N GLU A 294 -16.80 -12.02 1.62
CA GLU A 294 -16.21 -12.30 0.31
C GLU A 294 -17.24 -12.09 -0.80
N ALA A 295 -16.76 -11.60 -1.95
CA ALA A 295 -17.57 -11.45 -3.14
C ALA A 295 -17.39 -12.66 -4.06
N ASP A 296 -18.47 -13.42 -4.28
CA ASP A 296 -18.49 -14.54 -5.22
C ASP A 296 -18.22 -14.09 -6.66
N VAL A 297 -17.53 -14.94 -7.43
CA VAL A 297 -17.23 -14.71 -8.85
C VAL A 297 -18.50 -14.68 -9.71
N GLU A 298 -19.58 -15.37 -9.30
CA GLU A 298 -20.80 -15.52 -10.10
C GLU A 298 -21.80 -14.35 -9.95
N THR A 299 -21.82 -13.65 -8.81
CA THR A 299 -22.91 -12.72 -8.46
C THR A 299 -22.82 -11.35 -9.17
N GLN A 300 -21.75 -11.08 -9.93
CA GLN A 300 -21.59 -9.84 -10.72
C GLN A 300 -21.59 -10.01 -12.24
N ALA A 301 -21.81 -11.22 -12.77
CA ALA A 301 -21.94 -11.41 -14.21
C ALA A 301 -23.28 -10.91 -14.80
N SER A 302 -24.26 -10.51 -13.98
CA SER A 302 -25.58 -10.07 -14.45
C SER A 302 -26.09 -8.82 -13.74
N GLY A 303 -25.43 -7.68 -13.96
CA GLY A 303 -25.95 -6.38 -13.54
C GLY A 303 -25.55 -5.24 -14.50
N PRO A 304 -26.48 -4.38 -14.97
CA PRO A 304 -26.17 -3.26 -15.85
C PRO A 304 -25.23 -2.21 -15.23
N ALA A 305 -25.00 -2.27 -13.91
CA ALA A 305 -24.04 -1.43 -13.20
C ALA A 305 -22.57 -1.82 -13.44
N ALA A 306 -22.25 -3.08 -13.70
CA ALA A 306 -20.86 -3.54 -13.91
C ALA A 306 -20.30 -3.09 -15.27
N ALA A 307 -21.15 -3.05 -16.31
CA ALA A 307 -20.78 -2.44 -17.60
C ALA A 307 -20.61 -0.93 -17.49
N GLY A 308 -21.38 -0.27 -16.62
CA GLY A 308 -21.23 1.13 -16.26
C GLY A 308 -19.92 1.39 -15.51
N GLN A 309 -19.62 0.62 -14.46
CA GLN A 309 -18.39 0.74 -13.68
C GLN A 309 -17.14 0.39 -14.49
N GLN A 310 -17.13 -0.66 -15.32
CA GLN A 310 -16.01 -0.94 -16.22
C GLN A 310 -15.84 0.12 -17.31
N LYS A 311 -16.93 0.69 -17.84
CA LYS A 311 -16.82 1.83 -18.79
C LYS A 311 -16.35 3.10 -18.10
N THR A 312 -16.79 3.36 -16.87
CA THR A 312 -16.38 4.51 -16.06
C THR A 312 -14.94 4.36 -15.58
N GLU A 313 -14.49 3.19 -15.13
CA GLU A 313 -13.09 2.90 -14.80
C GLU A 313 -12.20 2.95 -16.02
N ARG A 314 -12.63 2.40 -17.17
CA ARG A 314 -11.89 2.58 -18.43
C ARG A 314 -11.83 4.04 -18.87
N ALA A 315 -12.91 4.80 -18.71
CA ALA A 315 -12.93 6.23 -19.01
C ALA A 315 -12.03 7.00 -18.04
N VAL A 316 -12.07 6.73 -16.73
CA VAL A 316 -11.23 7.37 -15.71
C VAL A 316 -9.75 7.01 -15.88
N ASN A 317 -9.43 5.77 -16.24
CA ASN A 317 -8.07 5.35 -16.54
C ASN A 317 -7.57 5.96 -17.86
N LEU A 318 -8.42 6.00 -18.89
CA LEU A 318 -8.10 6.69 -20.15
C LEU A 318 -7.84 8.17 -19.88
N THR A 319 -8.72 8.85 -19.14
CA THR A 319 -8.55 10.23 -18.70
C THR A 319 -7.25 10.39 -17.91
N ALA A 320 -6.98 9.59 -16.88
CA ALA A 320 -5.74 9.66 -16.12
C ALA A 320 -4.48 9.43 -16.98
N ASP A 321 -4.55 8.56 -17.99
CA ASP A 321 -3.46 8.32 -18.93
C ASP A 321 -3.31 9.46 -19.94
N LEU A 322 -4.40 10.11 -20.37
CA LEU A 322 -4.38 11.37 -21.12
C LEU A 322 -3.65 12.48 -20.36
N TYR A 323 -3.92 12.62 -19.06
CA TYR A 323 -3.25 13.62 -18.21
C TYR A 323 -1.77 13.28 -17.96
N LYS A 324 -1.41 12.00 -17.81
CA LYS A 324 0.00 11.58 -17.75
C LYS A 324 0.73 11.84 -19.07
N LEU A 325 0.06 11.61 -20.20
CA LEU A 325 0.61 11.86 -21.53
C LEU A 325 0.83 13.37 -21.74
N ARG A 326 -0.18 14.20 -21.44
CA ARG A 326 -0.09 15.67 -21.43
C ARG A 326 1.05 16.16 -20.54
N ASN A 327 1.19 15.62 -19.33
CA ASN A 327 2.28 15.97 -18.40
C ASN A 327 3.65 15.54 -18.92
N ARG A 328 3.76 14.36 -19.53
CA ARG A 328 5.01 13.85 -20.12
C ARG A 328 5.53 14.77 -21.23
N TYR A 329 4.62 15.38 -21.96
CA TYR A 329 4.95 16.26 -23.07
C TYR A 329 4.95 17.75 -22.68
N ARG A 330 4.62 18.13 -21.44
CA ARG A 330 4.40 19.53 -21.02
C ARG A 330 5.56 20.49 -21.31
N ASP A 331 6.80 20.08 -21.01
CA ASP A 331 7.96 20.96 -21.18
C ASP A 331 8.40 21.07 -22.66
N VAL A 332 8.27 19.96 -23.41
CA VAL A 332 8.57 19.90 -24.86
C VAL A 332 7.48 20.60 -25.68
N LEU A 333 6.23 20.53 -25.24
CA LEU A 333 5.09 21.13 -25.91
C LEU A 333 5.01 22.62 -25.67
N ASN A 334 5.39 23.17 -24.52
CA ASN A 334 5.29 24.62 -24.30
C ASN A 334 6.09 25.45 -25.34
N GLU A 335 7.24 24.97 -25.80
CA GLU A 335 8.05 25.63 -26.83
C GLU A 335 7.51 25.41 -28.27
N LEU A 336 6.79 24.31 -28.52
CA LEU A 336 6.33 23.88 -29.85
C LEU A 336 4.78 23.81 -29.94
N TYR A 337 4.05 24.38 -28.99
CA TYR A 337 2.62 24.14 -28.77
C TYR A 337 1.79 24.56 -29.98
N GLU A 338 2.09 25.75 -30.51
CA GLU A 338 1.41 26.33 -31.68
C GLU A 338 1.66 25.50 -32.95
N SER A 339 2.83 24.89 -33.10
CA SER A 339 3.19 24.12 -34.30
C SER A 339 2.80 22.64 -34.22
N THR A 340 2.42 22.13 -33.03
CA THR A 340 2.18 20.69 -32.81
C THR A 340 0.79 20.37 -32.24
N VAL A 341 0.38 21.03 -31.16
CA VAL A 341 -0.88 20.72 -30.44
C VAL A 341 -2.06 21.45 -31.05
N GLN A 342 -1.91 22.73 -31.41
CA GLN A 342 -2.99 23.52 -32.02
C GLN A 342 -3.54 22.90 -33.33
N PRO A 343 -2.71 22.38 -34.26
CA PRO A 343 -3.21 21.67 -35.44
C PRO A 343 -4.02 20.41 -35.09
N ALA A 344 -3.63 19.69 -34.04
CA ALA A 344 -4.36 18.51 -33.57
C ALA A 344 -5.68 18.91 -32.89
N VAL A 345 -5.69 19.97 -32.07
CA VAL A 345 -6.90 20.54 -31.45
C VAL A 345 -7.91 20.99 -32.51
N ALA A 346 -7.44 21.68 -33.55
CA ALA A 346 -8.29 22.10 -34.66
C ALA A 346 -8.97 20.91 -35.35
N ARG A 347 -8.21 19.85 -35.64
CA ARG A 347 -8.73 18.62 -36.24
C ARG A 347 -9.72 17.87 -35.35
N VAL A 348 -9.48 17.80 -34.04
CA VAL A 348 -10.43 17.18 -33.11
C VAL A 348 -11.73 17.99 -33.05
N ARG A 349 -11.65 19.32 -33.03
CA ARG A 349 -12.84 20.20 -33.08
C ARG A 349 -13.63 20.04 -34.37
N GLU A 350 -12.95 19.99 -35.51
CA GLU A 350 -13.59 19.74 -36.81
C GLU A 350 -14.33 18.39 -36.83
N GLN A 351 -13.71 17.34 -36.30
CA GLN A 351 -14.35 16.03 -36.17
C GLN A 351 -15.54 16.05 -35.20
N MET A 352 -15.46 16.79 -34.08
CA MET A 352 -16.58 16.98 -33.15
C MET A 352 -17.76 17.66 -33.85
N GLU A 353 -17.52 18.67 -34.69
CA GLU A 353 -18.56 19.36 -35.46
C GLU A 353 -19.20 18.46 -36.51
N GLN A 354 -18.42 17.61 -37.19
CA GLN A 354 -18.92 16.69 -38.22
C GLN A 354 -19.71 15.51 -37.67
N THR A 355 -19.37 15.02 -36.47
CA THR A 355 -19.95 13.79 -35.88
C THR A 355 -20.89 14.03 -34.70
N ALA A 356 -20.94 15.26 -34.17
CA ALA A 356 -21.64 15.63 -32.93
C ALA A 356 -21.20 14.81 -31.69
N GLU A 357 -20.00 14.23 -31.73
CA GLU A 357 -19.42 13.46 -30.63
C GLU A 357 -18.52 14.32 -29.73
N GLY A 358 -18.33 13.89 -28.47
CA GLY A 358 -17.45 14.59 -27.52
C GLY A 358 -15.96 14.43 -27.82
N ALA A 359 -15.12 15.35 -27.32
CA ALA A 359 -13.69 15.47 -27.65
C ALA A 359 -12.89 14.15 -27.56
N ILE A 360 -13.10 13.35 -26.51
CA ILE A 360 -12.40 12.06 -26.32
C ILE A 360 -12.74 11.07 -27.44
N LYS A 361 -14.02 11.00 -27.82
CA LYS A 361 -14.50 10.04 -28.82
C LYS A 361 -14.02 10.42 -30.21
N SER A 362 -14.09 11.71 -30.54
CA SER A 362 -13.56 12.26 -31.80
C SER A 362 -12.05 12.06 -31.94
N ALA A 363 -11.28 12.26 -30.86
CA ALA A 363 -9.84 12.01 -30.86
C ALA A 363 -9.48 10.53 -31.00
N LEU A 364 -10.22 9.62 -30.35
CA LEU A 364 -10.01 8.18 -30.50
C LEU A 364 -10.30 7.68 -31.93
N THR A 365 -11.28 8.27 -32.61
CA THR A 365 -11.59 7.96 -34.01
C THR A 365 -10.44 8.38 -34.92
N LEU A 366 -9.98 9.63 -34.80
CA LEU A 366 -8.82 10.14 -35.56
C LEU A 366 -7.53 9.35 -35.27
N ALA A 367 -7.31 8.94 -34.02
CA ALA A 367 -6.15 8.15 -33.63
C ALA A 367 -6.15 6.73 -34.23
N LYS A 368 -7.32 6.14 -34.51
CA LYS A 368 -7.48 4.81 -35.11
C LYS A 368 -7.24 4.79 -36.62
N GLU A 369 -7.43 5.91 -37.29
CA GLU A 369 -7.17 6.06 -38.72
C GLU A 369 -5.67 6.15 -39.04
N LEU A 370 -4.83 6.25 -38.01
CA LEU A 370 -3.37 6.28 -38.11
C LEU A 370 -2.77 4.92 -37.74
N PRO A 371 -1.63 4.54 -38.35
CA PRO A 371 -0.95 3.29 -37.99
C PRO A 371 -0.53 3.31 -36.50
N GLY A 372 -0.79 2.20 -35.81
CA GLY A 372 -0.67 2.07 -34.36
C GLY A 372 0.72 2.41 -33.82
N GLY A 373 0.76 3.19 -32.73
CA GLY A 373 1.99 3.59 -32.04
C GLY A 373 2.64 4.88 -32.55
N SER A 374 2.01 5.60 -33.48
CA SER A 374 2.48 6.91 -33.94
C SER A 374 2.35 7.99 -32.86
N GLN A 375 3.39 8.82 -32.70
CA GLN A 375 3.33 10.03 -31.86
C GLN A 375 2.15 10.95 -32.23
N SER A 376 1.68 10.89 -33.48
CA SER A 376 0.53 11.64 -33.97
C SER A 376 -0.80 11.15 -33.36
N ALA A 377 -0.94 9.86 -33.05
CA ALA A 377 -2.15 9.33 -32.40
C ALA A 377 -2.25 9.82 -30.94
N ASP A 378 -1.12 9.84 -30.25
CA ASP A 378 -0.97 10.39 -28.90
C ASP A 378 -1.26 11.91 -28.87
N LEU A 379 -0.92 12.64 -29.94
CA LEU A 379 -1.21 14.07 -30.10
C LEU A 379 -2.72 14.38 -30.16
N PHE A 380 -3.54 13.54 -30.82
CA PHE A 380 -5.00 13.72 -30.83
C PHE A 380 -5.61 13.50 -29.46
N LEU A 381 -5.08 12.53 -28.72
CA LEU A 381 -5.47 12.24 -27.34
C LEU A 381 -5.10 13.41 -26.39
N VAL A 382 -3.91 13.98 -26.54
CA VAL A 382 -3.51 15.21 -25.82
C VAL A 382 -4.40 16.39 -26.21
N ALA A 383 -4.76 16.53 -27.49
CA ALA A 383 -5.65 17.58 -27.97
C ALA A 383 -7.07 17.50 -27.37
N ALA A 384 -7.61 16.28 -27.19
CA ALA A 384 -8.90 16.11 -26.52
C ALA A 384 -8.88 16.59 -25.07
N ALA A 385 -7.81 16.29 -24.33
CA ALA A 385 -7.64 16.77 -22.95
C ALA A 385 -7.54 18.30 -22.90
N GLU A 386 -6.86 18.90 -23.88
CA GLU A 386 -6.70 20.35 -23.98
C GLU A 386 -8.00 21.09 -24.36
N ILE A 387 -8.90 20.44 -25.11
CA ILE A 387 -10.25 20.96 -25.40
C ILE A 387 -11.14 20.92 -24.16
N MET A 388 -11.05 19.84 -23.37
CA MET A 388 -11.85 19.65 -22.17
C MET A 388 -11.41 20.58 -21.04
N GLU A 389 -10.10 20.74 -20.86
CA GLU A 389 -9.50 21.59 -19.84
C GLU A 389 -8.27 22.31 -20.41
N PRO A 390 -8.43 23.53 -20.94
CA PRO A 390 -7.32 24.26 -21.54
C PRO A 390 -6.27 24.57 -20.48
N SER A 391 -5.02 24.23 -20.77
CA SER A 391 -3.92 24.45 -19.84
C SER A 391 -3.65 25.95 -19.70
N PRO A 392 -3.49 26.50 -18.47
CA PRO A 392 -3.16 27.90 -18.30
C PRO A 392 -1.76 28.19 -18.87
N ARG A 393 -1.69 29.07 -19.87
CA ARG A 393 -0.42 29.57 -20.43
C ARG A 393 0.25 30.51 -19.43
N ALA A 394 1.56 30.39 -19.25
CA ALA A 394 2.33 31.47 -18.65
C ALA A 394 2.25 32.68 -19.58
N ALA A 395 1.84 33.85 -19.07
CA ALA A 395 1.90 35.08 -19.83
C ALA A 395 3.36 35.33 -20.26
N ALA A 396 3.58 35.71 -21.51
CA ALA A 396 4.90 36.05 -22.01
C ALA A 396 5.47 37.20 -21.16
N GLY A 397 6.44 36.89 -20.29
CA GLY A 397 7.13 37.88 -19.47
C GLY A 397 7.08 37.67 -17.95
N ASP A 398 6.28 36.74 -17.43
CA ASP A 398 6.19 36.53 -15.97
C ASP A 398 6.46 35.06 -15.60
N ALA A 399 7.74 34.72 -15.49
CA ALA A 399 8.13 33.51 -14.76
C ALA A 399 7.99 33.84 -13.26
N PRO A 400 7.10 33.19 -12.49
CA PRO A 400 7.06 33.44 -11.07
C PRO A 400 8.36 32.96 -10.46
N VAL A 401 9.15 33.92 -9.95
CA VAL A 401 10.19 33.64 -8.97
C VAL A 401 9.56 32.76 -7.90
N ARG A 402 10.14 31.58 -7.71
CA ARG A 402 9.75 30.62 -6.68
C ARG A 402 9.86 31.30 -5.32
N GLN A 403 8.80 31.96 -4.88
CA GLN A 403 8.71 32.44 -3.51
C GLN A 403 8.72 31.20 -2.62
N GLN A 404 9.77 31.08 -1.81
CA GLN A 404 9.79 30.16 -0.70
C GLN A 404 8.53 30.43 0.13
N ARG A 405 7.64 29.43 0.22
CA ARG A 405 6.56 29.49 1.20
C ARG A 405 7.20 29.67 2.58
N PRO A 406 6.85 30.72 3.33
CA PRO A 406 7.26 30.81 4.71
C PRO A 406 6.69 29.60 5.45
N ALA A 407 7.55 28.98 6.28
CA ALA A 407 7.10 27.99 7.24
C ALA A 407 5.96 28.62 8.05
N LEU A 408 4.76 28.02 7.97
CA LEU A 408 3.72 28.31 8.95
C LEU A 408 4.26 27.86 10.30
N GLN A 409 4.72 28.82 11.09
CA GLN A 409 4.88 28.68 12.53
C GLN A 409 3.49 28.43 13.10
N LEU A 410 3.20 27.16 13.37
CA LEU A 410 2.06 26.76 14.19
C LEU A 410 2.40 27.14 15.64
N ASN A 411 2.21 28.41 15.98
CA ASN A 411 2.02 28.83 17.37
C ASN A 411 0.59 28.45 17.78
N GLY A 412 0.38 27.16 18.04
CA GLY A 412 -0.65 26.70 18.97
C GLY A 412 0.10 26.12 20.15
N GLU A 413 0.08 26.80 21.30
CA GLU A 413 0.58 26.24 22.55
C GLU A 413 -0.19 24.93 22.82
N ALA A 414 0.45 23.80 22.53
CA ALA A 414 0.03 22.54 23.11
C ALA A 414 0.24 22.68 24.61
N ALA A 415 -0.86 22.73 25.38
CA ALA A 415 -0.79 22.64 26.83
C ALA A 415 0.14 21.46 27.18
N ALA A 416 1.21 21.75 27.92
CA ALA A 416 2.19 20.75 28.29
C ALA A 416 1.49 19.64 29.08
N VAL A 417 1.47 18.43 28.53
CA VAL A 417 0.92 17.26 29.20
C VAL A 417 1.74 17.02 30.47
N PRO A 418 1.15 17.09 31.68
CA PRO A 418 1.89 16.94 32.92
C PRO A 418 2.50 15.54 33.00
N PRO A 419 3.76 15.38 33.43
CA PRO A 419 4.36 14.06 33.63
C PRO A 419 3.56 13.29 34.69
N GLY A 420 3.44 11.98 34.52
CA GLY A 420 2.73 11.11 35.45
C GLY A 420 3.02 9.64 35.15
N ASP A 421 2.70 8.80 36.12
CA ASP A 421 3.09 7.40 36.18
C ASP A 421 1.95 6.41 35.88
N GLY A 422 0.73 6.93 35.71
CA GLY A 422 -0.49 6.16 35.48
C GLY A 422 -1.15 5.60 36.74
N SER A 423 -0.78 6.07 37.94
CA SER A 423 -1.40 5.70 39.22
C SER A 423 -2.72 6.43 39.49
N ALA A 424 -3.39 6.12 40.62
CA ALA A 424 -4.57 6.84 41.09
C ALA A 424 -4.29 8.32 41.43
N THR A 425 -3.00 8.66 41.61
CA THR A 425 -2.53 10.02 41.84
C THR A 425 -2.01 10.70 40.57
N ASP A 426 -2.15 10.05 39.40
CA ASP A 426 -1.77 10.64 38.14
C ASP A 426 -2.59 11.91 37.87
N PRO A 427 -1.96 13.05 37.50
CA PRO A 427 -2.67 14.31 37.25
C PRO A 427 -3.78 14.24 36.20
N LEU A 428 -3.78 13.21 35.35
CA LEU A 428 -4.76 13.00 34.29
C LEU A 428 -5.76 11.87 34.61
N TYR A 429 -5.74 11.30 35.82
CA TYR A 429 -6.62 10.20 36.22
C TYR A 429 -8.10 10.59 36.13
N ASP A 430 -8.51 11.70 36.75
CA ASP A 430 -9.91 12.15 36.74
C ASP A 430 -10.40 12.46 35.32
N GLN A 431 -9.54 13.05 34.49
CA GLN A 431 -9.83 13.31 33.08
C GLN A 431 -9.98 12.00 32.28
N ALA A 432 -9.19 10.98 32.61
CA ALA A 432 -9.30 9.67 31.98
C ALA A 432 -10.61 8.96 32.37
N VAL A 433 -11.03 9.07 33.64
CA VAL A 433 -12.32 8.55 34.12
C VAL A 433 -13.48 9.24 33.40
N GLU A 434 -13.41 10.57 33.25
CA GLU A 434 -14.41 11.34 32.52
C GLU A 434 -14.52 10.88 31.06
N VAL A 435 -13.41 10.78 30.33
CA VAL A 435 -13.40 10.28 28.94
C VAL A 435 -14.05 8.90 28.83
N VAL A 436 -13.70 7.97 29.71
CA VAL A 436 -14.26 6.61 29.70
C VAL A 436 -15.77 6.62 29.96
N ARG A 437 -16.23 7.43 30.92
CA ARG A 437 -17.66 7.56 31.25
C ARG A 437 -18.46 8.27 30.16
N THR A 438 -17.92 9.33 29.55
CA THR A 438 -18.59 10.06 28.46
C THR A 438 -18.78 9.18 27.23
N HIS A 439 -17.78 8.36 26.90
CA HIS A 439 -17.82 7.49 25.73
C HIS A 439 -18.38 6.09 26.02
N GLN A 440 -18.72 5.78 27.28
CA GLN A 440 -19.21 4.47 27.74
C GLN A 440 -18.34 3.30 27.26
N ARG A 441 -17.03 3.54 27.14
CA ARG A 441 -16.07 2.57 26.61
C ARG A 441 -14.70 2.80 27.23
N ALA A 442 -14.06 1.71 27.65
CA ALA A 442 -12.73 1.75 28.25
C ALA A 442 -11.73 0.98 27.38
N SER A 443 -11.08 1.68 26.44
CA SER A 443 -9.96 1.13 25.66
C SER A 443 -8.71 2.00 25.75
N ILE A 444 -7.54 1.37 25.64
CA ILE A 444 -6.25 2.06 25.70
C ILE A 444 -6.18 3.13 24.60
N SER A 445 -6.56 2.78 23.37
CA SER A 445 -6.59 3.69 22.22
C SER A 445 -7.46 4.93 22.45
N LEU A 446 -8.63 4.76 23.08
CA LEU A 446 -9.57 5.86 23.35
C LEU A 446 -8.97 6.89 24.31
N VAL A 447 -8.45 6.44 25.46
CA VAL A 447 -7.88 7.33 26.48
C VAL A 447 -6.56 7.95 25.96
N GLN A 448 -5.74 7.17 25.24
CA GLN A 448 -4.51 7.67 24.60
C GLN A 448 -4.79 8.81 23.62
N ARG A 449 -5.90 8.72 22.88
CA ARG A 449 -6.33 9.70 21.88
C ARG A 449 -6.87 10.99 22.51
N HIS A 450 -7.63 10.89 23.60
CA HIS A 450 -8.21 12.06 24.27
C HIS A 450 -7.18 12.81 25.13
N LEU A 451 -6.31 12.09 25.83
CA LEU A 451 -5.35 12.69 26.77
C LEU A 451 -3.94 12.86 26.20
N ARG A 452 -3.68 12.40 24.97
CA ARG A 452 -2.40 12.53 24.26
C ARG A 452 -1.19 12.01 25.06
N ILE A 453 -1.41 10.99 25.88
CA ILE A 453 -0.39 10.31 26.69
C ILE A 453 0.08 9.01 26.03
N GLY A 454 1.21 8.45 26.49
CA GLY A 454 1.74 7.20 25.93
C GLY A 454 1.01 5.94 26.43
N TYR A 455 1.06 4.87 25.63
CA TYR A 455 0.40 3.58 25.88
C TYR A 455 0.56 3.05 27.31
N ASN A 456 1.81 2.95 27.81
CA ASN A 456 2.11 2.39 29.13
C ASN A 456 1.46 3.16 30.29
N ARG A 457 1.31 4.48 30.13
CA ARG A 457 0.65 5.33 31.14
C ARG A 457 -0.85 5.08 31.15
N VAL A 458 -1.45 4.94 29.96
CA VAL A 458 -2.88 4.62 29.81
C VAL A 458 -3.23 3.24 30.33
N ALA A 459 -2.40 2.23 30.04
CA ALA A 459 -2.60 0.86 30.54
C ALA A 459 -2.71 0.86 32.07
N ARG A 460 -1.78 1.55 32.75
CA ARG A 460 -1.80 1.71 34.22
C ARG A 460 -3.00 2.51 34.73
N LEU A 461 -3.42 3.56 34.01
CA LEU A 461 -4.64 4.30 34.35
C LEU A 461 -5.86 3.38 34.31
N LEU A 462 -5.99 2.54 33.28
CA LEU A 462 -7.10 1.58 33.15
C LEU A 462 -7.03 0.44 34.19
N GLU A 463 -5.85 -0.06 34.52
CA GLU A 463 -5.63 -1.00 35.63
C GLU A 463 -6.05 -0.37 36.97
N THR A 464 -5.72 0.91 37.17
CA THR A 464 -6.10 1.62 38.39
C THR A 464 -7.61 1.87 38.46
N MET A 465 -8.24 2.19 37.33
CA MET A 465 -9.70 2.30 37.22
C MET A 465 -10.41 0.98 37.48
N GLU A 466 -9.81 -0.15 37.08
CA GLU A 466 -10.32 -1.49 37.39
C GLU A 466 -10.25 -1.75 38.90
N GLY A 467 -9.12 -1.45 39.54
CA GLY A 467 -8.97 -1.53 40.99
C GLY A 467 -9.90 -0.59 41.77
N ALA A 468 -10.31 0.52 41.16
CA ALA A 468 -11.26 1.49 41.72
C ALA A 468 -12.72 1.21 41.34
N CYS A 469 -13.03 0.07 40.70
CA CYS A 469 -14.37 -0.32 40.24
C CYS A 469 -15.03 0.69 39.29
N VAL A 470 -14.25 1.43 38.49
CA VAL A 470 -14.75 2.33 37.44
C VAL A 470 -14.95 1.57 36.12
N VAL A 471 -14.12 0.55 35.87
CA VAL A 471 -14.20 -0.32 34.69
C VAL A 471 -14.13 -1.78 35.11
N SER A 472 -14.71 -2.67 34.31
CA SER A 472 -14.64 -4.10 34.54
C SER A 472 -13.21 -4.65 34.33
N ALA A 473 -12.98 -5.87 34.81
CA ALA A 473 -11.87 -6.68 34.34
C ALA A 473 -11.94 -6.85 32.82
N GLN A 474 -10.77 -7.01 32.19
CA GLN A 474 -10.66 -7.17 30.75
C GLN A 474 -11.30 -8.49 30.30
N ALA A 475 -12.25 -8.40 29.36
CA ALA A 475 -12.88 -9.58 28.76
C ALA A 475 -11.93 -10.27 27.75
N SER A 476 -12.28 -11.50 27.35
CA SER A 476 -11.47 -12.32 26.42
C SER A 476 -11.31 -11.72 25.02
N ASN A 477 -12.15 -10.76 24.65
CA ASN A 477 -12.07 -9.97 23.41
C ASN A 477 -11.29 -8.65 23.59
N GLY A 478 -10.67 -8.43 24.75
CA GLY A 478 -9.90 -7.22 25.08
C GLY A 478 -10.72 -6.04 25.60
N ALA A 479 -12.06 -6.10 25.54
CA ALA A 479 -12.93 -5.01 25.94
C ALA A 479 -13.04 -4.89 27.48
N ARG A 480 -13.19 -3.66 27.97
CA ARG A 480 -13.56 -3.34 29.36
C ARG A 480 -14.87 -2.55 29.34
N GLU A 481 -15.82 -2.96 30.18
CA GLU A 481 -17.10 -2.28 30.34
C GLU A 481 -17.00 -1.19 31.42
N VAL A 482 -17.74 -0.10 31.26
CA VAL A 482 -17.77 1.00 32.25
C VAL A 482 -18.83 0.68 33.30
N LEU A 483 -18.44 0.65 34.57
CA LEU A 483 -19.34 0.32 35.68
C LEU A 483 -20.12 1.58 36.12
N ALA A 484 -21.42 1.44 36.36
CA ALA A 484 -22.27 2.54 36.80
C ALA A 484 -22.03 2.86 38.28
N GLU A 485 -22.18 4.13 38.69
CA GLU A 485 -22.04 4.55 40.10
C GLU A 485 -23.00 3.82 41.06
N SER A 486 -24.06 3.19 40.54
CA SER A 486 -25.02 2.38 41.30
C SER A 486 -24.57 0.96 41.63
N ASP A 487 -23.44 0.49 41.07
CA ASP A 487 -22.95 -0.89 41.24
C ASP A 487 -21.81 -1.04 42.25
N VAL A 488 -21.43 0.05 42.93
CA VAL A 488 -20.44 0.02 44.03
C VAL A 488 -21.17 -0.32 45.34
N LYS A 489 -21.11 -1.60 45.74
CA LYS A 489 -21.58 -2.08 47.06
C LYS A 489 -20.43 -2.36 48.00
#